data_AF-A0A535FEN2-F1
#
_entry.id   AF-A0A535FEN2-F1
#
_cell.length_a   1.000
_cell.length_b   1.000
_cell.length_c   1.000
_cell.angle_alpha   90.00
_cell.angle_beta   90.00
_cell.angle_gamma   90.00
#
_symmetry.space_group_name_H-M   'P 1'
#
loop_
_entity.id
_entity.type
_entity.pdbx_description
1 polymer ?
#
loop_
_entity_poly.entity_id
_entity_poly.type
_entity_poly.pdbx_seq_one_letter_code
_entity_poly.pdbx_strand_id
1 'polypeptide(L)'
;MIKSFDARRQQQAAWWLLFIAILIYAIVMSAESMLRYDTFKATAFDLGNMDQVLWNTIHGRWFQFTNQAVDWYGPPTRLALHFEPILLLLSLLYAFGANPHLLLISQTLALASGALPVFLLTRKYIPEWPLLAPLMAAVYLISPALLGLNIFDFHPISFATPLLLYAILALTYKRYGWFILACILAASCKEDIPFSLAILGLFLIWKYKLPRL
;
A
#
# COMPACT_ATOMS: atom_id res chain seq x y z
N MET A 1 -12.12 -41.47 -12.55
CA MET A 1 -13.00 -40.39 -13.08
C MET A 1 -12.98 -39.24 -12.08
N ILE A 2 -12.01 -38.33 -12.21
CA ILE A 2 -11.90 -37.15 -11.34
C ILE A 2 -13.07 -36.24 -11.73
N LYS A 3 -14.03 -36.02 -10.84
CA LYS A 3 -15.10 -35.02 -11.07
C LYS A 3 -14.38 -33.69 -11.29
N SER A 4 -14.36 -33.20 -12.53
CA SER A 4 -13.89 -31.86 -12.81
C SER A 4 -14.70 -30.93 -11.90
N PHE A 5 -14.00 -30.21 -11.03
CA PHE A 5 -14.62 -29.22 -10.18
C PHE A 5 -15.37 -28.25 -11.09
N ASP A 6 -16.69 -28.11 -10.89
CA ASP A 6 -17.52 -27.19 -11.65
C ASP A 6 -16.90 -25.78 -11.62
N ALA A 7 -16.71 -25.17 -12.79
CA ALA A 7 -16.06 -23.87 -12.95
C ALA A 7 -16.73 -22.79 -12.09
N ARG A 8 -18.05 -22.86 -11.91
CA ARG A 8 -18.78 -21.93 -11.03
C ARG A 8 -18.40 -22.10 -9.56
N ARG A 9 -18.26 -23.34 -9.10
CA ARG A 9 -17.80 -23.66 -7.73
C ARG A 9 -16.35 -23.23 -7.52
N GLN A 10 -15.49 -23.40 -8.53
CA GLN A 10 -14.10 -22.92 -8.47
C GLN A 10 -14.04 -21.40 -8.34
N GLN A 11 -14.87 -20.65 -9.06
CA GLN A 11 -14.93 -19.20 -8.94
C GLN A 11 -15.42 -18.74 -7.57
N GLN A 12 -16.43 -19.41 -7.00
CA GLN A 12 -16.90 -19.13 -5.65
C GLN A 12 -15.81 -19.42 -4.61
N ALA A 13 -15.18 -20.60 -4.70
CA ALA A 13 -14.06 -20.97 -3.83
C ALA A 13 -12.92 -19.98 -3.94
N ALA A 14 -12.59 -19.50 -5.14
CA ALA A 14 -11.52 -18.53 -5.35
C ALA A 14 -11.74 -17.21 -4.60
N TRP A 15 -12.97 -16.69 -4.57
CA TRP A 15 -13.31 -15.50 -3.78
C TRP A 15 -13.21 -15.75 -2.27
N TRP A 16 -13.68 -16.90 -1.79
CA TRP A 16 -13.56 -17.25 -0.38
C TRP A 16 -12.10 -17.39 0.04
N LEU A 17 -11.27 -18.04 -0.78
CA LEU A 17 -9.84 -18.18 -0.54
C LEU A 17 -9.14 -16.82 -0.50
N LEU A 18 -9.48 -15.91 -1.42
CA LEU A 18 -8.98 -14.52 -1.38
C LEU A 18 -9.36 -13.83 -0.07
N PHE A 19 -10.64 -13.87 0.29
CA PHE A 19 -11.14 -13.22 1.51
C PHE A 19 -10.45 -13.76 2.76
N ILE A 20 -10.35 -15.08 2.88
CA ILE A 20 -9.67 -15.75 4.00
C ILE A 20 -8.19 -15.35 4.03
N ALA A 21 -7.49 -15.33 2.90
CA ALA A 21 -6.08 -14.93 2.84
C ALA A 21 -5.87 -13.47 3.28
N ILE A 22 -6.71 -12.54 2.80
CA ILE A 22 -6.69 -11.14 3.22
C ILE A 22 -6.97 -11.02 4.72
N LEU A 23 -7.99 -11.72 5.22
CA LEU A 23 -8.38 -11.66 6.63
C LEU A 23 -7.28 -12.20 7.55
N ILE A 24 -6.70 -13.35 7.22
CA ILE A 24 -5.58 -13.94 7.97
C ILE A 24 -4.39 -12.97 7.97
N TYR A 25 -3.99 -12.46 6.80
CA TYR A 25 -2.89 -11.51 6.71
C TYR A 25 -3.15 -10.24 7.54
N ALA A 26 -4.34 -9.65 7.40
CA ALA A 26 -4.69 -8.43 8.11
C ALA A 26 -4.65 -8.62 9.63
N ILE A 27 -5.19 -9.73 10.15
CA ILE A 27 -5.18 -10.04 11.58
C ILE A 27 -3.76 -10.30 12.07
N VAL A 28 -3.04 -11.23 11.42
CA VAL A 28 -1.71 -11.66 11.87
C VAL A 28 -0.72 -10.50 11.82
N MET A 29 -0.68 -9.75 10.72
CA MET A 29 0.31 -8.69 10.55
C MET A 29 -0.01 -7.44 11.37
N SER A 30 -1.30 -7.15 11.61
CA SER A 30 -1.66 -6.12 12.59
C SER A 30 -1.21 -6.55 13.98
N ALA A 31 -1.48 -7.79 14.39
CA ALA A 31 -1.04 -8.28 15.70
C ALA A 31 0.49 -8.23 15.88
N GLU A 32 1.25 -8.65 14.86
CA GLU A 32 2.73 -8.63 14.91
C GLU A 32 3.31 -7.21 14.97
N SER A 33 2.81 -6.30 14.13
CA SER A 33 3.27 -4.90 14.11
C SER A 33 2.93 -4.18 15.42
N MET A 34 1.73 -4.40 15.96
CA MET A 34 1.30 -3.88 17.27
C MET A 34 2.14 -4.48 18.41
N LEU A 35 2.36 -5.79 18.43
CA LEU A 35 3.19 -6.45 19.43
C LEU A 35 4.62 -5.89 19.45
N ARG A 36 5.18 -5.58 18.28
CA ARG A 36 6.50 -4.95 18.18
C ARG A 36 6.49 -3.56 18.81
N TYR A 37 5.43 -2.78 18.63
CA TYR A 37 5.25 -1.49 19.30
C TYR A 37 5.09 -1.65 20.83
N ASP A 38 4.17 -2.51 21.27
CA ASP A 38 3.84 -2.73 22.69
C ASP A 38 5.00 -3.32 23.49
N THR A 39 5.91 -4.03 22.83
CA THR A 39 7.16 -4.56 23.43
C THR A 39 8.35 -3.60 23.30
N PHE A 40 8.10 -2.32 22.97
CA PHE A 40 9.10 -1.25 22.88
C PHE A 40 10.21 -1.51 21.85
N LYS A 41 9.90 -2.26 20.78
CA LYS A 41 10.83 -2.55 19.69
C LYS A 41 10.64 -1.61 18.49
N ALA A 42 9.60 -0.78 18.49
CA ALA A 42 9.40 0.28 17.52
C ALA A 42 10.41 1.42 17.67
N THR A 43 10.82 2.02 16.55
CA THR A 43 11.83 3.07 16.55
C THR A 43 11.18 4.45 16.66
N ALA A 44 11.86 5.36 17.38
CA ALA A 44 11.48 6.76 17.40
C ALA A 44 11.72 7.43 16.03
N PHE A 45 12.79 7.04 15.34
CA PHE A 45 13.17 7.64 14.05
C PHE A 45 12.26 7.28 12.88
N ASP A 46 11.51 6.18 12.97
CA ASP A 46 10.52 5.81 11.97
C ASP A 46 9.10 6.08 12.49
N LEU A 47 8.60 5.25 13.41
CA LEU A 47 7.20 5.37 13.87
C LEU A 47 6.93 6.67 14.63
N GLY A 48 7.85 7.08 15.52
CA GLY A 48 7.69 8.31 16.29
C GLY A 48 7.68 9.57 15.42
N ASN A 49 8.47 9.58 14.34
CA ASN A 49 8.45 10.66 13.34
C ASN A 49 7.06 10.75 12.70
N MET A 50 6.55 9.61 12.21
CA MET A 50 5.27 9.58 11.52
C MET A 50 4.11 9.95 12.43
N ASP A 51 4.06 9.39 13.64
CA ASP A 51 3.04 9.72 14.65
C ASP A 51 2.97 11.23 14.91
N GLN A 52 4.12 11.85 15.14
CA GLN A 52 4.18 13.29 15.40
C GLN A 52 3.81 14.13 14.16
N VAL A 53 4.29 13.74 12.97
CA VAL A 53 3.98 14.43 11.72
C VAL A 53 2.48 14.42 11.43
N LEU A 54 1.82 13.27 11.55
CA LEU A 54 0.39 13.16 11.27
C LEU A 54 -0.42 13.97 12.29
N TRP A 55 -0.08 13.87 13.58
CA TRP A 55 -0.73 14.67 14.63
C TRP A 55 -0.57 16.16 14.40
N ASN A 56 0.64 16.64 14.11
CA ASN A 56 0.88 18.05 13.87
C ASN A 56 0.15 18.54 12.61
N THR A 57 0.12 17.73 11.55
CA THR A 57 -0.52 18.08 10.28
C THR A 57 -2.02 18.30 10.44
N ILE A 58 -2.72 17.38 11.12
CA ILE A 58 -4.17 17.54 11.35
C ILE A 58 -4.48 18.71 12.29
N HIS A 59 -3.53 19.15 13.12
CA HIS A 59 -3.65 20.32 14.01
C HIS A 59 -3.07 21.62 13.41
N GLY A 60 -2.86 21.68 12.09
CA GLY A 60 -2.45 22.90 11.39
C GLY A 60 -0.95 23.20 11.38
N ARG A 61 -0.12 22.35 11.98
CA ARG A 61 1.35 22.42 11.89
C ARG A 61 1.84 21.41 10.85
N TRP A 62 1.65 21.74 9.58
CA TRP A 62 1.85 20.80 8.48
C TRP A 62 3.26 20.22 8.45
N PHE A 63 3.35 18.89 8.46
CA PHE A 63 4.58 18.11 8.35
C PHE A 63 5.62 18.34 9.44
N GLN A 64 5.29 19.04 10.52
CA GLN A 64 6.24 19.38 11.57
C GLN A 64 6.56 18.17 12.44
N PHE A 65 7.83 18.02 12.81
CA PHE A 65 8.29 17.04 13.79
C PHE A 65 9.52 17.58 14.55
N THR A 66 10.01 16.89 15.58
CA THR A 66 11.03 17.39 16.52
C THR A 66 12.07 16.35 16.93
N ASN A 67 12.03 15.15 16.34
CA ASN A 67 12.89 14.04 16.74
C ASN A 67 13.97 13.73 15.69
N GLN A 68 14.46 14.75 14.98
CA GLN A 68 15.77 14.72 14.33
C GLN A 68 16.58 15.94 14.74
N ALA A 69 17.89 15.77 14.90
CA ALA A 69 18.80 16.82 15.37
C ALA A 69 19.13 17.88 14.29
N VAL A 70 18.13 18.33 13.52
CA VAL A 70 18.31 19.28 12.39
C VAL A 70 17.52 20.58 12.64
N ASP A 71 17.35 20.94 13.92
CA ASP A 71 16.45 22.02 14.36
C ASP A 71 17.11 23.40 14.37
N TRP A 72 18.25 23.56 13.68
CA TRP A 72 19.10 24.76 13.75
C TRP A 72 18.38 26.06 13.34
N TYR A 73 17.27 25.95 12.61
CA TYR A 73 16.44 27.05 12.12
C TYR A 73 14.96 26.92 12.52
N GLY A 74 14.65 26.09 13.52
CA GLY A 74 13.28 25.80 13.97
C GLY A 74 12.88 24.33 13.75
N PRO A 75 11.64 23.95 14.13
CA PRO A 75 11.17 22.58 14.01
C PRO A 75 11.23 22.10 12.54
N PRO A 76 11.91 20.99 12.25
CA PRO A 76 12.07 20.51 10.89
C PRO A 76 10.71 20.11 10.31
N THR A 77 10.57 20.32 9.01
CA THR A 77 9.46 19.79 8.24
C THR A 77 9.87 18.47 7.60
N ARG A 78 9.00 17.47 7.66
CA ARG A 78 9.25 16.15 7.08
C ARG A 78 9.59 16.23 5.60
N LEU A 79 9.00 17.20 4.90
CA LEU A 79 9.22 17.49 3.47
C LEU A 79 10.65 17.95 3.14
N ALA A 80 11.39 18.46 4.12
CA ALA A 80 12.81 18.81 3.92
C ALA A 80 13.71 17.57 3.84
N LEU A 81 13.19 16.40 4.23
CA LEU A 81 13.95 15.14 4.29
C LEU A 81 13.43 14.09 3.33
N HIS A 82 12.11 13.87 3.30
CA HIS A 82 11.46 13.02 2.30
C HIS A 82 10.21 13.72 1.78
N PHE A 83 9.98 13.63 0.47
CA PHE A 83 8.82 14.23 -0.16
C PHE A 83 7.66 13.23 -0.13
N GLU A 84 6.85 13.31 0.93
CA GLU A 84 5.73 12.38 1.18
C GLU A 84 4.39 13.14 1.37
N PRO A 85 3.88 13.89 0.36
CA PRO A 85 2.63 14.65 0.49
C PRO A 85 1.40 13.81 0.88
N ILE A 86 1.43 12.48 0.67
CA ILE A 86 0.35 11.58 1.09
C ILE A 86 0.05 11.69 2.59
N LEU A 87 1.02 12.12 3.40
CA LEU A 87 0.87 12.35 4.83
C LEU A 87 -0.25 13.34 5.16
N LEU A 88 -0.61 14.28 4.27
CA LEU A 88 -1.78 15.13 4.44
C LEU A 88 -3.07 14.32 4.51
N LEU A 89 -3.25 13.39 3.58
CA LEU A 89 -4.44 12.51 3.56
C LEU A 89 -4.41 11.54 4.73
N LEU A 90 -3.24 10.95 5.03
CA LEU A 90 -3.09 10.00 6.13
C LEU A 90 -3.27 10.67 7.50
N SER A 91 -3.00 11.97 7.63
CA SER A 91 -3.27 12.71 8.87
C SER A 91 -4.75 12.70 9.27
N LEU A 92 -5.68 12.50 8.32
CA LEU A 92 -7.11 12.34 8.61
C LEU A 92 -7.40 11.11 9.46
N LEU A 93 -6.52 10.10 9.48
CA LEU A 93 -6.64 8.97 10.40
C LEU A 93 -6.67 9.46 11.86
N TYR A 94 -5.96 10.55 12.18
CA TYR A 94 -5.86 11.04 13.55
C TYR A 94 -7.11 11.80 14.01
N ALA A 95 -8.10 12.00 13.11
CA ALA A 95 -9.44 12.39 13.51
C ALA A 95 -10.17 11.30 14.33
N PHE A 96 -9.74 10.02 14.21
CA PHE A 96 -10.24 8.91 15.03
C PHE A 96 -9.46 8.74 16.35
N GLY A 97 -8.43 9.56 16.58
CA GLY A 97 -7.58 9.55 17.77
C GLY A 97 -6.09 9.41 17.45
N ALA A 98 -5.24 10.05 18.26
CA ALA A 98 -3.79 9.90 18.19
C ALA A 98 -3.36 8.55 18.78
N ASN A 99 -3.14 7.56 17.92
CA ASN A 99 -2.68 6.26 18.34
C ASN A 99 -1.78 5.62 17.26
N PRO A 100 -0.51 5.33 17.55
CA PRO A 100 0.38 4.64 16.61
C PRO A 100 -0.15 3.29 16.12
N HIS A 101 -0.96 2.59 16.91
CA HIS A 101 -1.62 1.35 16.48
C HIS A 101 -2.53 1.58 15.26
N LEU A 102 -3.19 2.74 15.17
CA LEU A 102 -4.03 3.07 14.03
C LEU A 102 -3.21 3.17 12.74
N LEU A 103 -1.98 3.68 12.82
CA LEU A 103 -1.07 3.75 11.68
C LEU A 103 -0.63 2.36 11.23
N LEU A 104 -0.20 1.52 12.17
CA LEU A 104 0.26 0.16 11.89
C LEU A 104 -0.86 -0.70 11.26
N ILE A 105 -2.08 -0.61 11.81
CA ILE A 105 -3.25 -1.29 11.25
C ILE A 105 -3.58 -0.72 9.86
N SER A 106 -3.57 0.61 9.68
CA SER A 106 -3.90 1.24 8.39
C SER A 106 -2.91 0.84 7.29
N GLN A 107 -1.60 0.80 7.60
CA GLN A 107 -0.57 0.28 6.71
C GLN A 107 -0.84 -1.20 6.36
N THR A 108 -1.13 -2.03 7.36
CA THR A 108 -1.45 -3.45 7.15
C THR A 108 -2.65 -3.61 6.22
N LEU A 109 -3.74 -2.87 6.44
CA LEU A 109 -4.95 -2.94 5.62
C LEU A 109 -4.70 -2.44 4.19
N ALA A 110 -3.91 -1.38 4.03
CA ALA A 110 -3.51 -0.89 2.72
C ALA A 110 -2.72 -1.93 1.93
N LEU A 111 -1.71 -2.56 2.54
CA LEU A 111 -0.93 -3.63 1.94
C LEU A 111 -1.81 -4.86 1.61
N ALA A 112 -2.66 -5.28 2.55
CA ALA A 112 -3.60 -6.38 2.33
C ALA A 112 -4.54 -6.13 1.15
N SER A 113 -4.97 -4.87 0.96
CA SER A 113 -5.84 -4.47 -0.15
C SER A 113 -5.20 -4.69 -1.53
N GLY A 114 -3.87 -4.74 -1.62
CA GLY A 114 -3.13 -5.05 -2.86
C GLY A 114 -3.34 -6.49 -3.36
N ALA A 115 -3.84 -7.39 -2.53
CA ALA A 115 -4.22 -8.74 -2.95
C ALA A 115 -5.38 -8.75 -3.96
N LEU A 116 -6.32 -7.79 -3.84
CA LEU A 116 -7.47 -7.68 -4.73
C LEU A 116 -7.08 -7.38 -6.20
N PRO A 117 -6.28 -6.34 -6.51
CA PRO A 117 -5.85 -6.11 -7.89
C PRO A 117 -5.03 -7.27 -8.44
N VAL A 118 -4.17 -7.92 -7.64
CA VAL A 118 -3.46 -9.14 -8.07
C VAL A 118 -4.44 -10.23 -8.48
N PHE A 119 -5.42 -10.55 -7.62
CA PHE A 119 -6.47 -11.53 -7.91
C PHE A 119 -7.25 -11.20 -9.19
N LEU A 120 -7.70 -9.95 -9.34
CA LEU A 120 -8.50 -9.52 -10.49
C LEU A 120 -7.70 -9.51 -11.79
N LEU A 121 -6.41 -9.16 -11.73
CA LEU A 121 -5.50 -9.21 -12.88
C LEU A 121 -5.26 -10.66 -13.30
N THR A 122 -4.96 -11.57 -12.37
CA THR A 122 -4.77 -12.99 -12.68
C THR A 122 -6.02 -13.60 -13.31
N ARG A 123 -7.22 -13.31 -12.78
CA ARG A 123 -8.49 -13.78 -13.38
C ARG A 123 -8.72 -13.28 -14.80
N LYS A 124 -8.26 -12.07 -15.11
CA LYS A 124 -8.44 -11.48 -16.43
C LYS A 124 -7.47 -12.05 -17.46
N TYR A 125 -6.22 -12.27 -17.08
CA TYR A 125 -5.18 -12.71 -18.01
C TYR A 125 -5.02 -14.24 -18.08
N ILE A 126 -5.50 -14.98 -17.07
CA ILE A 126 -5.46 -16.46 -17.03
C ILE A 126 -6.83 -17.02 -16.59
N PRO A 127 -7.89 -16.80 -17.40
CA PRO A 127 -9.26 -17.17 -17.03
C PRO A 127 -9.51 -18.67 -16.93
N GLU A 128 -8.68 -19.49 -17.58
CA GLU A 128 -8.82 -20.96 -17.63
C GLU A 128 -8.55 -21.60 -16.26
N TRP A 129 -7.82 -20.92 -15.36
CA TRP A 129 -7.34 -21.46 -14.08
C TRP A 129 -7.85 -20.61 -12.89
N PRO A 130 -9.13 -20.71 -12.50
CA PRO A 130 -9.73 -19.79 -11.51
C PRO A 130 -9.04 -19.79 -10.14
N LEU A 131 -8.50 -20.93 -9.71
CA LEU A 131 -7.80 -21.09 -8.43
C LEU A 131 -6.37 -20.52 -8.44
N LEU A 132 -5.83 -20.16 -9.61
CA LEU A 132 -4.52 -19.49 -9.70
C LEU A 132 -4.60 -18.05 -9.17
N ALA A 133 -5.75 -17.38 -9.31
CA ALA A 133 -5.94 -16.02 -8.82
C ALA A 133 -5.76 -15.84 -7.30
N PRO A 134 -6.43 -16.63 -6.43
CA PRO A 134 -6.18 -16.55 -4.99
C PRO A 134 -4.79 -17.03 -4.61
N LEU A 135 -4.18 -17.97 -5.38
CA LEU A 135 -2.80 -18.38 -5.16
C LEU A 135 -1.83 -17.22 -5.40
N MET A 136 -1.97 -16.48 -6.50
CA MET A 136 -1.13 -15.32 -6.79
C MET A 136 -1.32 -14.21 -5.76
N ALA A 137 -2.56 -13.99 -5.30
CA ALA A 137 -2.85 -13.06 -4.21
C ALA A 137 -2.18 -13.50 -2.90
N ALA A 138 -2.20 -14.79 -2.57
CA ALA A 138 -1.50 -15.32 -1.40
C ALA A 138 0.03 -15.15 -1.53
N VAL A 139 0.60 -15.44 -2.71
CA VAL A 139 2.04 -15.23 -3.00
C VAL A 139 2.43 -13.77 -2.80
N TYR A 140 1.60 -12.82 -3.25
CA TYR A 140 1.80 -11.40 -2.97
C TYR A 140 1.84 -11.11 -1.47
N LEU A 141 0.84 -11.58 -0.72
CA LEU A 141 0.71 -11.34 0.73
C LEU A 141 1.88 -11.92 1.53
N ILE A 142 2.35 -13.13 1.18
CA ILE A 142 3.45 -13.79 1.89
C ILE A 142 4.83 -13.46 1.32
N SER A 143 4.91 -12.56 0.34
CA SER A 143 6.20 -12.20 -0.24
C SER A 143 7.11 -11.54 0.83
N PRO A 144 8.39 -11.94 0.94
CA PRO A 144 9.27 -11.42 1.99
C PRO A 144 9.38 -9.90 2.02
N ALA A 145 9.33 -9.25 0.85
CA ALA A 145 9.36 -7.79 0.74
C ALA A 145 8.12 -7.15 1.37
N LEU A 146 6.92 -7.70 1.12
CA LEU A 146 5.68 -7.17 1.70
C LEU A 146 5.60 -7.44 3.20
N LEU A 147 5.99 -8.64 3.64
CA LEU A 147 6.03 -9.00 5.06
C LEU A 147 7.02 -8.12 5.83
N GLY A 148 8.24 -7.93 5.31
CA GLY A 148 9.25 -7.09 5.94
C GLY A 148 8.81 -5.63 6.06
N LEU A 149 8.22 -5.08 4.99
CA LEU A 149 7.68 -3.72 5.01
C LEU A 149 6.55 -3.55 6.04
N ASN A 150 5.71 -4.57 6.23
CA ASN A 150 4.57 -4.46 7.13
C ASN A 150 4.90 -4.69 8.60
N ILE A 151 5.84 -5.60 8.91
CA ILE A 151 6.29 -5.86 10.31
C ILE A 151 7.07 -4.67 10.86
N PHE A 152 7.77 -3.95 9.99
CA PHE A 152 8.51 -2.77 10.38
C PHE A 152 7.58 -1.59 10.71
N ASP A 153 8.16 -0.51 11.22
CA ASP A 153 7.44 0.69 11.60
C ASP A 153 6.64 1.30 10.43
N PHE A 154 5.72 2.22 10.72
CA PHE A 154 4.87 2.82 9.70
C PHE A 154 5.71 3.64 8.70
N HIS A 155 5.52 3.39 7.41
CA HIS A 155 6.15 4.14 6.31
C HIS A 155 5.13 4.49 5.23
N PRO A 156 5.04 5.76 4.78
CA PRO A 156 4.12 6.17 3.72
C PRO A 156 4.31 5.43 2.39
N ILE A 157 5.55 4.99 2.11
CA ILE A 157 5.89 4.19 0.93
C ILE A 157 5.12 2.85 0.87
N SER A 158 4.63 2.33 2.00
CA SER A 158 3.83 1.09 2.04
C SER A 158 2.55 1.18 1.21
N PHE A 159 1.98 2.39 1.05
CA PHE A 159 0.80 2.63 0.24
C PHE A 159 1.12 2.61 -1.26
N ALA A 160 2.38 2.83 -1.67
CA ALA A 160 2.75 2.90 -3.08
C ALA A 160 2.50 1.56 -3.81
N THR A 161 2.89 0.44 -3.21
CA THR A 161 2.72 -0.90 -3.79
C THR A 161 1.25 -1.22 -4.16
N PRO A 162 0.28 -1.16 -3.24
CA PRO A 162 -1.12 -1.40 -3.59
C PRO A 162 -1.65 -0.35 -4.57
N LEU A 163 -1.30 0.93 -4.44
CA LEU A 163 -1.73 1.98 -5.37
C LEU A 163 -1.24 1.72 -6.80
N LEU A 164 0.00 1.29 -6.98
CA LEU A 164 0.54 0.90 -8.29
C LEU A 164 -0.20 -0.32 -8.88
N LEU A 165 -0.54 -1.31 -8.05
CA LEU A 165 -1.34 -2.46 -8.49
C LEU A 165 -2.75 -2.03 -8.92
N TYR A 166 -3.38 -1.12 -8.17
CA TYR A 166 -4.67 -0.53 -8.54
C TYR A 166 -4.58 0.33 -9.81
N ALA A 167 -3.47 1.04 -10.03
CA ALA A 167 -3.24 1.77 -11.27
C ALA A 167 -3.22 0.82 -12.48
N ILE A 168 -2.46 -0.28 -12.40
CA ILE A 168 -2.40 -1.30 -13.46
C ILE A 168 -3.78 -1.93 -13.68
N LEU A 169 -4.53 -2.22 -12.60
CA LEU A 169 -5.89 -2.72 -12.68
C LEU A 169 -6.82 -1.73 -13.39
N ALA A 170 -6.83 -0.46 -12.98
CA ALA A 170 -7.66 0.58 -13.57
C ALA A 170 -7.37 0.76 -15.06
N LEU A 171 -6.07 0.82 -15.43
CA LEU A 171 -5.63 0.90 -16.82
C LEU A 171 -6.09 -0.32 -17.63
N THR A 172 -5.97 -1.51 -17.05
CA THR A 172 -6.38 -2.78 -17.66
C THR A 172 -7.87 -2.78 -18.01
N TYR A 173 -8.71 -2.15 -17.18
CA TYR A 173 -10.16 -1.98 -17.44
C TYR A 173 -10.53 -0.63 -18.09
N LYS A 174 -9.54 0.09 -18.66
CA LYS A 174 -9.71 1.39 -19.34
C LYS A 174 -10.39 2.46 -18.47
N ARG A 175 -10.20 2.42 -17.16
CA ARG A 175 -10.69 3.39 -16.18
C ARG A 175 -9.62 4.46 -15.94
N TYR A 176 -9.42 5.34 -16.92
CA TYR A 176 -8.30 6.30 -16.93
C TYR A 176 -8.30 7.28 -15.76
N GLY A 177 -9.45 7.74 -15.29
CA GLY A 177 -9.52 8.62 -14.11
C GLY A 177 -8.97 7.95 -12.85
N TRP A 178 -9.34 6.68 -12.61
CA TRP A 178 -8.81 5.90 -11.50
C TRP A 178 -7.33 5.57 -11.65
N PHE A 179 -6.87 5.34 -12.87
CA PHE A 179 -5.44 5.17 -13.17
C PHE A 179 -4.64 6.41 -12.78
N ILE A 180 -5.06 7.59 -13.24
CA ILE A 180 -4.38 8.86 -12.93
C ILE A 180 -4.40 9.12 -11.42
N LEU A 181 -5.55 8.95 -10.76
CA LEU A 181 -5.66 9.13 -9.32
C LEU A 181 -4.70 8.21 -8.56
N ALA A 182 -4.67 6.92 -8.90
CA ALA A 182 -3.77 5.97 -8.26
C ALA A 182 -2.28 6.31 -8.50
N CYS A 183 -1.92 6.77 -9.70
CA CYS A 183 -0.56 7.24 -9.99
C CYS A 183 -0.18 8.48 -9.18
N ILE A 184 -1.07 9.48 -9.07
CA ILE A 184 -0.82 10.69 -8.27
C ILE A 184 -0.64 10.32 -6.80
N LEU A 185 -1.53 9.49 -6.25
CA LEU A 185 -1.42 9.03 -4.87
C LEU A 185 -0.13 8.23 -4.65
N ALA A 186 0.23 7.32 -5.56
CA ALA A 186 1.48 6.57 -5.46
C ALA A 186 2.71 7.49 -5.51
N ALA A 187 2.73 8.45 -6.44
CA ALA A 187 3.79 9.45 -6.56
C ALA A 187 3.93 10.31 -5.29
N SER A 188 2.83 10.52 -4.56
CA SER A 188 2.84 11.27 -3.29
C SER A 188 3.34 10.46 -2.08
N CYS A 189 3.59 9.16 -2.24
CA CYS A 189 4.06 8.30 -1.16
C CYS A 189 5.54 8.48 -0.83
N LYS A 190 6.38 8.82 -1.83
CA LYS A 190 7.82 9.06 -1.68
C LYS A 190 8.43 9.62 -2.97
N GLU A 191 9.51 10.39 -2.86
CA GLU A 191 10.20 11.07 -3.97
C GLU A 191 10.72 10.16 -5.10
N ASP A 192 10.99 8.89 -4.83
CA ASP A 192 11.52 7.91 -5.78
C ASP A 192 10.42 7.15 -6.55
N ILE A 193 9.17 7.15 -6.06
CA ILE A 193 8.04 6.50 -6.73
C ILE A 193 7.70 7.10 -8.11
N PRO A 194 7.73 8.44 -8.32
CA PRO A 194 7.58 9.04 -9.65
C PRO A 194 8.52 8.45 -10.71
N PHE A 195 9.74 8.05 -10.33
CA PHE A 195 10.67 7.40 -11.26
C PHE A 195 10.18 6.02 -11.71
N SER A 196 9.63 5.22 -10.79
CA SER A 196 8.99 3.94 -11.12
C SER A 196 7.79 4.11 -12.04
N LEU A 197 6.98 5.16 -11.80
CA LEU A 197 5.86 5.53 -12.67
C LEU A 197 6.32 5.99 -14.06
N ALA A 198 7.43 6.72 -14.16
CA ALA A 198 8.00 7.14 -15.44
C ALA A 198 8.41 5.92 -16.28
N ILE A 199 9.08 4.92 -15.67
CA ILE A 199 9.43 3.67 -16.35
C ILE A 199 8.17 2.92 -16.81
N LEU A 200 7.14 2.82 -15.96
CA LEU A 200 5.86 2.25 -16.34
C LEU A 200 5.25 3.02 -17.54
N GLY A 201 5.26 4.35 -17.50
CA GLY A 201 4.79 5.21 -18.58
C GLY A 201 5.51 4.96 -19.90
N LEU A 202 6.85 4.88 -19.89
CA LEU A 202 7.66 4.54 -21.07
C LEU A 202 7.29 3.17 -21.64
N PHE A 203 7.13 2.16 -20.78
CA PHE A 203 6.69 0.84 -21.19
C PHE A 203 5.30 0.87 -21.84
N LEU A 204 4.36 1.64 -21.29
CA LEU A 204 3.03 1.79 -21.84
C LEU A 204 3.03 2.49 -23.21
N ILE A 205 3.82 3.56 -23.37
CA ILE A 205 3.98 4.24 -24.66
C ILE A 205 4.51 3.27 -25.71
N TRP A 206 5.57 2.52 -25.37
CA TRP A 206 6.16 1.52 -26.26
C TRP A 206 5.16 0.41 -26.63
N LYS A 207 4.47 -0.17 -25.64
CA LYS A 207 3.52 -1.27 -25.84
C LYS A 207 2.29 -0.86 -26.65
N TYR A 208 1.70 0.29 -26.34
CA TYR A 208 0.46 0.73 -26.96
C TYR A 208 0.66 1.58 -28.22
N LYS A 209 1.92 1.86 -28.60
CA LYS A 209 2.28 2.71 -29.74
C LYS A 209 1.43 3.98 -29.78
N LEU A 210 1.21 4.58 -28.61
CA LEU A 210 0.51 5.85 -28.53
C LEU A 210 1.26 6.84 -29.45
N PRO A 211 0.56 7.54 -30.36
CA PRO A 211 1.22 8.50 -31.22
C PRO A 211 2.00 9.46 -30.32
N ARG A 212 3.26 9.67 -30.68
CA ARG A 212 4.16 10.61 -30.00
C ARG A 212 3.37 11.91 -29.85
N LEU A 213 3.20 12.36 -28.60
CA LEU A 213 2.60 13.66 -28.28
C LEU A 213 3.24 14.76 -29.13
#